data_AF-A0A509BZ45-F1
#
_entry.id   AF-A0A509BZ45-F1
#
_cell.length_a   1.000
_cell.length_b   1.000
_cell.length_c   1.000
_cell.angle_alpha   90.00
_cell.angle_beta   90.00
_cell.angle_gamma   90.00
#
_symmetry.space_group_name_H-M   'P 1'
#
loop_
_entity.id
_entity.type
_entity.pdbx_description
1 polymer ?
#
loop_
_entity_poly.entity_id
_entity_poly.type
_entity_poly.pdbx_seq_one_letter_code
_entity_poly.pdbx_strand_id
1 'polypeptide(L)'
;MSELSFDAPVWRHGKALRKGYTTGSCATAAAKVAALMVLRQHLIHQVSIVTPSGVTLCLNVESPHIEGQQAIAAIRKDGGDDVDATHGMLIFARVTLKRQR
;
A
#
# COMPACT_ATOMS: atom_id res chain seq x y z
N MET A 1 -26.24 4.26 3.26
CA MET A 1 -25.32 3.16 3.59
C MET A 1 -24.08 3.80 4.19
N SER A 2 -23.84 3.63 5.49
CA SER A 2 -22.71 4.26 6.17
C SER A 2 -21.41 3.71 5.59
N GLU A 3 -20.64 4.55 4.90
CA GLU A 3 -19.30 4.21 4.47
C GLU A 3 -18.50 3.79 5.70
N LEU A 4 -18.05 2.53 5.71
CA LEU A 4 -17.11 2.04 6.72
C LEU A 4 -15.78 2.77 6.48
N SER A 5 -15.63 3.94 7.07
CA SER A 5 -14.39 4.69 7.03
C SER A 5 -13.28 3.83 7.64
N PHE A 6 -12.15 3.70 6.93
CA PHE A 6 -10.97 3.02 7.44
C PHE A 6 -10.54 3.63 8.78
N ASP A 7 -10.72 4.93 8.98
CA ASP A 7 -10.26 5.65 10.16
C ASP A 7 -11.16 5.42 11.40
N ALA A 8 -12.31 4.77 11.25
CA ALA A 8 -13.15 4.42 12.38
C ALA A 8 -12.42 3.44 13.32
N PRO A 9 -12.28 3.76 14.62
CA PRO A 9 -11.55 2.93 15.57
C PRO A 9 -12.29 1.63 15.90
N VAL A 10 -11.53 0.62 16.33
CA VAL A 10 -12.08 -0.63 16.87
C VAL A 10 -12.02 -0.57 18.40
N TRP A 11 -13.13 -0.79 19.09
CA TRP A 11 -13.16 -0.75 20.56
C TRP A 11 -12.86 -2.11 21.17
N ARG A 12 -11.88 -2.18 22.08
CA ARG A 12 -11.55 -3.41 22.85
C ARG A 12 -11.19 -3.05 24.29
N HIS A 13 -11.86 -3.67 25.26
CA HIS A 13 -11.65 -3.44 26.70
C HIS A 13 -11.70 -1.96 27.11
N GLY A 14 -12.64 -1.19 26.56
CA GLY A 14 -12.77 0.25 26.84
C GLY A 14 -11.71 1.14 26.16
N LYS A 15 -10.79 0.57 25.37
CA LYS A 15 -9.80 1.32 24.59
C LYS A 15 -10.20 1.36 23.11
N ALA A 16 -10.10 2.53 22.49
CA ALA A 16 -10.16 2.67 21.05
C ALA A 16 -8.80 2.29 20.43
N LEU A 17 -8.82 1.35 19.48
CA LEU A 17 -7.65 0.85 18.78
C LEU A 17 -7.65 1.32 17.31
N ARG A 18 -6.49 1.73 16.84
CA ARG A 18 -6.24 2.14 15.46
C ARG A 18 -5.95 0.91 14.60
N LYS A 19 -6.62 0.84 13.44
CA LYS A 19 -6.32 -0.18 12.42
C LYS A 19 -5.04 0.16 11.69
N GLY A 20 -4.27 -0.88 11.37
CA GLY A 20 -3.18 -0.83 10.41
C GLY A 20 -3.59 -1.40 9.05
N TYR A 21 -2.60 -1.56 8.17
CA TYR A 21 -2.75 -2.23 6.89
C TYR A 21 -1.95 -3.54 6.89
N THR A 22 -2.51 -4.55 6.22
CA THR A 22 -1.85 -5.86 6.12
C THR A 22 -0.65 -5.82 5.18
N THR A 23 0.28 -6.75 5.33
CA THR A 23 1.41 -6.94 4.40
C THR A 23 0.93 -7.12 2.96
N GLY A 24 -0.18 -7.85 2.76
CA GLY A 24 -0.80 -8.03 1.45
C GLY A 24 -1.27 -6.71 0.84
N SER A 25 -1.96 -5.86 1.63
CA SER A 25 -2.37 -4.52 1.20
C SER A 25 -1.17 -3.67 0.76
N CYS A 26 -0.08 -3.67 1.54
CA CYS A 26 1.15 -2.97 1.19
C CYS A 26 1.78 -3.50 -0.11
N ALA A 27 1.86 -4.82 -0.27
CA ALA A 27 2.39 -5.45 -1.48
C ALA A 27 1.54 -5.13 -2.72
N THR A 28 0.21 -5.17 -2.61
CA THR A 28 -0.71 -4.79 -3.68
C THR A 28 -0.53 -3.33 -4.09
N ALA A 29 -0.43 -2.42 -3.12
CA ALA A 29 -0.22 -1.00 -3.39
C ALA A 29 1.14 -0.73 -4.04
N ALA A 30 2.22 -1.34 -3.53
CA ALA A 30 3.57 -1.24 -4.10
C ALA A 30 3.60 -1.75 -5.56
N ALA A 31 3.01 -2.91 -5.82
CA ALA A 31 2.95 -3.48 -7.16
C ALA A 31 2.10 -2.63 -8.11
N LYS A 32 0.94 -2.15 -7.65
CA LYS A 32 0.05 -1.27 -8.43
C LYS A 32 0.80 0.01 -8.83
N VAL A 33 1.44 0.70 -7.88
CA VAL A 33 2.10 1.96 -8.20
C VAL A 33 3.35 1.74 -9.05
N ALA A 34 4.16 0.69 -8.81
CA ALA A 34 5.28 0.34 -9.69
C ALA A 34 4.82 0.07 -11.13
N ALA A 35 3.72 -0.68 -11.31
CA ALA A 35 3.14 -0.91 -12.63
C ALA A 35 2.67 0.38 -13.30
N LEU A 36 1.98 1.27 -12.56
CA LEU A 36 1.55 2.56 -13.08
C LEU A 36 2.74 3.46 -13.45
N MET A 37 3.77 3.50 -12.60
CA MET A 37 4.97 4.30 -12.82
C MET A 37 5.72 3.84 -14.08
N VAL A 38 5.93 2.54 -14.26
CA VAL A 38 6.63 2.03 -15.45
C VAL A 38 5.82 2.22 -16.74
N LEU A 39 4.49 2.11 -16.69
CA LEU A 39 3.62 2.33 -17.86
C LEU A 39 3.52 3.81 -18.23
N ARG A 40 3.50 4.71 -17.25
CA ARG A 40 3.31 6.16 -17.45
C ARG A 40 4.62 6.94 -17.54
N GLN A 41 5.73 6.33 -17.16
CA GLN A 41 7.03 6.98 -17.06
C GLN A 41 6.99 8.25 -16.18
N HIS A 42 6.28 8.16 -15.05
CA HIS A 42 6.09 9.27 -14.12
C HIS A 42 6.10 8.78 -12.67
N LEU A 43 6.80 9.48 -11.77
CA LEU A 43 6.83 9.13 -10.34
C LEU A 43 5.48 9.42 -9.69
N ILE A 44 5.00 8.48 -8.89
CA ILE A 44 3.73 8.58 -8.17
C ILE A 44 4.01 8.44 -6.67
N HIS A 45 3.59 9.44 -5.90
CA HIS A 45 3.87 9.51 -4.46
C HIS A 45 2.72 9.04 -3.56
N GLN A 46 1.54 8.78 -4.14
CA GLN A 46 0.39 8.25 -3.40
C GLN A 46 -0.39 7.28 -4.29
N VAL A 47 -0.93 6.22 -3.68
CA VAL A 47 -1.74 5.23 -4.38
C VAL A 47 -2.94 4.84 -3.52
N SER A 48 -4.09 4.66 -4.16
CA SER A 48 -5.26 4.06 -3.52
C SER A 48 -5.44 2.60 -3.93
N ILE A 49 -5.89 1.76 -3.00
CA ILE A 49 -6.34 0.39 -3.28
C ILE A 49 -7.67 0.13 -2.57
N VAL A 50 -8.48 -0.75 -3.14
CA VAL A 50 -9.67 -1.29 -2.48
C VAL A 50 -9.30 -2.66 -1.92
N THR A 51 -9.48 -2.83 -0.62
CA THR A 51 -9.24 -4.11 0.08
C THR A 51 -10.34 -5.13 -0.25
N PRO A 52 -10.12 -6.43 0.00
CA PRO A 52 -11.16 -7.45 -0.16
C PRO A 52 -12.44 -7.17 0.65
N SER A 53 -12.34 -6.44 1.76
CA SER A 53 -13.49 -6.02 2.57
C SER A 53 -14.19 -4.75 2.05
N GLY A 54 -13.84 -4.26 0.87
CA GLY A 54 -14.45 -3.07 0.25
C GLY A 54 -13.96 -1.73 0.80
N VAL A 55 -12.98 -1.72 1.71
CA VAL A 55 -12.43 -0.50 2.30
C VAL A 55 -11.33 0.06 1.40
N THR A 56 -11.42 1.36 1.08
CA THR A 56 -10.40 2.08 0.33
C THR A 56 -9.27 2.53 1.25
N LEU A 57 -8.04 2.21 0.90
CA LEU A 57 -6.83 2.70 1.58
C LEU A 57 -6.11 3.68 0.67
N CYS A 58 -5.72 4.83 1.20
CA CYS A 58 -4.85 5.81 0.54
C CYS A 58 -3.47 5.73 1.20
N LEU A 59 -2.46 5.27 0.45
CA LEU A 59 -1.15 4.92 0.98
C LEU A 59 -0.07 5.79 0.34
N ASN A 60 0.83 6.30 1.18
CA ASN A 60 2.01 7.02 0.73
C ASN A 60 3.02 6.05 0.11
N VAL A 61 3.63 6.47 -0.99
CA VAL A 61 4.61 5.70 -1.72
C VAL A 61 5.99 6.14 -1.29
N GLU A 62 6.80 5.19 -0.83
CA GLU A 62 8.18 5.40 -0.46
C GLU A 62 9.12 4.84 -1.54
N SER A 63 10.29 5.46 -1.67
CA SER A 63 11.30 5.08 -2.68
C SER A 63 10.77 4.90 -4.12
N PRO A 64 9.93 5.81 -4.65
CA PRO A 64 9.48 5.69 -6.04
C PRO A 64 10.66 5.90 -6.98
N HIS A 65 10.87 4.95 -7.89
CA HIS A 65 11.98 5.00 -8.83
C HIS A 65 11.57 4.38 -10.17
N ILE A 66 12.03 4.98 -11.27
CA ILE A 66 11.84 4.47 -12.64
C ILE A 66 13.20 4.43 -13.31
N GLU A 67 13.51 3.29 -13.91
CA GLU A 67 14.73 3.06 -14.69
C GLU A 67 14.36 2.33 -15.99
N GLY A 68 14.27 3.09 -17.09
CA GLY A 68 13.84 2.56 -18.38
C GLY A 68 12.49 1.83 -18.31
N GLN A 69 12.51 0.52 -18.60
CA GLN A 69 11.34 -0.36 -18.57
C GLN A 69 11.10 -1.03 -17.21
N GLN A 70 11.69 -0.50 -16.14
CA GLN A 70 11.47 -0.97 -14.78
C GLN A 70 11.04 0.17 -13.87
N ALA A 71 10.20 -0.14 -12.88
CA ALA A 71 9.94 0.77 -11.77
C ALA A 71 9.92 0.01 -10.44
N ILE A 72 10.27 0.72 -9.38
CA ILE A 72 10.31 0.24 -8.00
C ILE A 72 9.47 1.17 -7.14
N ALA A 73 8.74 0.60 -6.20
CA ALA A 73 8.05 1.34 -5.16
C ALA A 73 8.03 0.54 -3.86
N ALA A 74 7.91 1.24 -2.74
CA ALA A 74 7.69 0.64 -1.44
C ALA A 74 6.49 1.27 -0.75
N ILE A 75 5.84 0.48 0.11
CA ILE A 75 4.82 0.96 1.05
C ILE A 75 5.29 0.55 2.44
N ARG A 76 5.33 1.53 3.37
CA ARG A 76 5.58 1.23 4.77
C ARG A 76 4.35 0.60 5.39
N LYS A 77 4.55 -0.56 6.00
CA LYS A 77 3.49 -1.24 6.71
C LYS A 77 3.25 -0.58 8.06
N ASP A 78 2.05 -0.06 8.24
CA ASP A 78 1.58 0.41 9.53
C ASP A 78 0.75 -0.72 10.18
N GLY A 79 1.20 -1.22 11.32
CA GLY A 79 0.50 -2.25 12.10
C GLY A 79 -0.68 -1.74 12.94
N GLY A 80 -0.93 -0.42 12.99
CA GLY A 80 -1.92 0.11 13.92
C GLY A 80 -1.42 0.02 15.37
N ASP A 81 -2.32 -0.35 16.28
CA ASP A 81 -1.99 -0.68 17.68
C ASP A 81 -1.70 -2.17 17.92
N ASP A 82 -1.60 -2.97 16.84
CA ASP A 82 -1.26 -4.39 16.94
C ASP A 82 0.24 -4.59 17.19
N VAL A 83 0.59 -5.56 18.05
CA VAL A 83 1.98 -5.96 18.28
C VAL A 83 2.41 -6.84 17.11
N ASP A 84 2.79 -6.18 16.02
CA ASP A 84 3.06 -6.80 14.74
C ASP A 84 4.56 -6.72 14.41
N ALA A 85 5.19 -7.89 14.26
CA ALA A 85 6.63 -8.00 13.97
C ALA A 85 7.08 -7.31 12.68
N THR A 86 6.13 -7.02 11.78
CA THR A 86 6.37 -6.38 10.48
C THR A 86 5.96 -4.90 10.47
N HIS A 87 5.53 -4.34 11.61
CA HIS A 87 5.27 -2.91 11.74
C HIS A 87 6.52 -2.08 11.35
N GLY A 88 6.32 -1.04 10.56
CA GLY A 88 7.36 -0.13 10.10
C GLY A 88 8.22 -0.67 8.94
N MET A 89 8.09 -1.94 8.57
CA MET A 89 8.83 -2.52 7.43
C MET A 89 8.38 -1.90 6.11
N LEU A 90 9.34 -1.71 5.20
CA LEU A 90 9.06 -1.33 3.82
C LEU A 90 8.80 -2.58 2.98
N ILE A 91 7.61 -2.63 2.37
CA ILE A 91 7.24 -3.69 1.44
C ILE A 91 7.47 -3.19 0.02
N PHE A 92 8.51 -3.71 -0.62
CA PHE A 92 8.92 -3.31 -1.97
C PHE A 92 8.25 -4.15 -3.05
N ALA A 93 8.00 -3.52 -4.20
CA ALA A 93 7.70 -4.19 -5.45
C ALA A 93 8.53 -3.59 -6.58
N ARG A 94 8.95 -4.43 -7.51
CA ARG A 94 9.67 -4.08 -8.72
C ARG A 94 8.94 -4.68 -9.91
N VAL A 95 8.58 -3.84 -10.88
CA VAL A 95 7.85 -4.26 -12.09
C VAL A 95 8.71 -3.95 -13.30
N THR A 96 8.87 -4.94 -14.20
CA THR A 96 9.56 -4.78 -15.47
C THR A 96 8.60 -5.05 -16.63
N LEU A 97 8.46 -4.09 -17.54
CA LEU A 97 7.74 -4.24 -18.79
C LEU A 97 8.57 -5.09 -19.77
N LYS A 98 8.10 -6.30 -20.04
CA LYS A 98 8.66 -7.16 -21.10
C LYS A 98 7.92 -6.90 -22.40
N ARG A 99 8.65 -6.74 -23.50
CA ARG A 99 8.03 -6.79 -24.84
C ARG A 99 7.58 -8.24 -25.09
N GLN A 100 6.32 -8.43 -25.45
CA GLN A 100 5.88 -9.69 -26.04
C GLN A 100 6.58 -9.83 -27.40
N ARG A 101 7.08 -11.04 -27.67
CA ARG A 101 7.59 -11.44 -28.98
C ARG A 101 6.43 -11.92 -29.84
#